data_AF-A0A1Q8AZG2-F1
#
_entry.id   AF-A0A1Q8AZG2-F1
#
_cell.length_a   1.000
_cell.length_b   1.000
_cell.length_c   1.000
_cell.angle_alpha   90.00
_cell.angle_beta   90.00
_cell.angle_gamma   90.00
#
_symmetry.space_group_name_H-M   'P 1'
#
loop_
_entity.id
_entity.type
_entity.pdbx_description
1 polymer ?
#
loop_
_entity_poly.entity_id
_entity_poly.type
_entity_poly.pdbx_seq_one_letter_code
_entity_poly.pdbx_strand_id
1 'polypeptide(L)'
;MTVTQFENGYWYATELKKFAEMIRIPSASKLRKDELEKAIKFFLETGKVKTATAGSLSTTGAKDVERGLSLDLPIVVYTNDKETKAFLEREAQKIAPGLKRKSGTRYRLNRWREQQLVKGVRLTYGHLVVEYVRLNRSNEPFAQIPHGRYINFVSDFLAAERGATREDAMKAWERLKRLDVPKDYRSWVKSQSKSR
;
A
#
# COMPACT_ATOMS: atom_id res chain seq x y z
N MET A 1 9.21 5.26 23.34
CA MET A 1 9.44 4.46 22.14
C MET A 1 10.61 5.06 21.39
N THR A 2 11.66 4.29 21.12
CA THR A 2 12.80 4.74 20.29
C THR A 2 12.50 4.54 18.80
N VAL A 3 13.31 5.13 17.92
CA VAL A 3 13.22 4.91 16.47
C VAL A 3 13.35 3.42 16.14
N THR A 4 14.35 2.74 16.70
CA THR A 4 14.57 1.30 16.49
C THR A 4 13.37 0.46 16.92
N GLN A 5 12.81 0.72 18.10
CA GLN A 5 11.61 0.00 18.58
C GLN A 5 10.42 0.21 17.64
N PHE A 6 10.27 1.42 17.10
CA PHE A 6 9.21 1.73 16.15
C PHE A 6 9.41 1.02 14.81
N GLU A 7 10.64 1.01 14.27
CA GLU A 7 10.97 0.37 13.00
C GLU A 7 10.85 -1.15 13.07
N ASN A 8 11.30 -1.74 14.17
CA ASN A 8 11.18 -3.17 14.42
C ASN A 8 9.74 -3.56 14.74
N GLY A 9 8.94 -2.69 15.37
CA GLY A 9 7.53 -2.96 15.67
C GLY A 9 6.70 -3.24 14.42
N TYR A 10 5.64 -4.04 14.56
CA TYR A 10 4.63 -4.21 13.51
C TYR A 10 3.33 -3.51 13.93
N TRP A 11 3.00 -2.43 13.24
CA TRP A 11 1.87 -1.57 13.58
C TRP A 11 0.73 -1.71 12.57
N TYR A 12 -0.49 -1.83 13.09
CA TYR A 12 -1.70 -1.67 12.31
C TYR A 12 -1.99 -0.19 12.04
N ALA A 13 -2.73 0.09 10.96
CA ALA A 13 -3.06 1.47 10.59
C ALA A 13 -3.84 2.19 11.70
N THR A 14 -4.69 1.47 12.44
CA THR A 14 -5.45 2.02 13.58
C THR A 14 -4.55 2.40 14.75
N GLU A 15 -3.53 1.60 15.05
CA GLU A 15 -2.54 1.89 16.09
C GLU A 15 -1.69 3.11 15.72
N LEU A 16 -1.26 3.19 14.46
CA LEU A 16 -0.51 4.34 13.95
C LEU A 16 -1.34 5.62 14.01
N LYS A 17 -2.65 5.56 13.69
CA LYS A 17 -3.54 6.72 13.82
C LYS A 17 -3.66 7.19 15.26
N LYS A 18 -3.93 6.27 16.19
CA LYS A 18 -4.02 6.58 17.63
C LYS A 18 -2.72 7.20 18.14
N PHE A 19 -1.57 6.63 17.76
CA PHE A 19 -0.28 7.18 18.17
C PHE A 19 -0.03 8.56 17.56
N ALA A 20 -0.32 8.75 16.27
CA ALA A 20 -0.18 10.03 15.59
C ALA A 20 -1.07 11.12 16.19
N GLU A 21 -2.30 10.80 16.62
CA GLU A 21 -3.19 11.71 17.34
C GLU A 21 -2.61 12.10 18.71
N MET A 22 -2.05 11.14 19.44
CA MET A 22 -1.43 11.37 20.75
C MET A 22 -0.24 12.34 20.67
N ILE A 23 0.60 12.22 19.63
CA ILE A 23 1.72 13.13 19.38
C ILE A 23 1.33 14.38 18.56
N ARG A 24 0.02 14.62 18.40
CA ARG A 24 -0.57 15.80 17.76
C ARG A 24 -0.15 16.02 16.29
N ILE A 25 0.02 14.94 15.52
CA ILE A 25 0.18 15.05 14.06
C ILE A 25 -1.12 15.59 13.44
N PRO A 26 -1.07 16.72 12.70
CA PRO A 26 -2.26 17.29 12.06
C PRO A 26 -2.88 16.32 11.07
N SER A 27 -4.22 16.24 11.08
CA SER A 27 -4.99 15.40 10.16
C SER A 27 -4.58 13.92 10.14
N ALA A 28 -4.06 13.37 11.24
CA ALA A 28 -3.63 11.98 11.36
C ALA A 28 -4.68 10.97 10.86
N SER A 29 -5.97 11.22 11.11
CA SER A 29 -7.08 10.37 10.67
C SER A 29 -7.17 10.23 9.14
N LYS A 30 -6.71 11.24 8.38
CA LYS A 30 -6.71 11.29 6.91
C LYS A 30 -5.45 10.69 6.29
N LEU A 31 -4.38 10.53 7.05
CA LEU A 31 -3.12 9.99 6.54
C LEU A 31 -3.22 8.48 6.31
N ARG A 32 -2.56 8.03 5.24
CA ARG A 32 -2.36 6.60 4.96
C ARG A 32 -1.29 6.02 5.87
N LYS A 33 -1.24 4.68 5.92
CA LYS A 33 -0.26 3.94 6.72
C LYS A 33 1.18 4.38 6.46
N ASP A 34 1.56 4.55 5.20
CA ASP A 34 2.91 4.94 4.80
C ASP A 34 3.26 6.39 5.20
N GLU A 35 2.28 7.28 5.16
CA GLU A 35 2.42 8.67 5.59
C GLU A 35 2.50 8.78 7.11
N LEU A 36 1.68 8.00 7.83
CA LEU A 36 1.73 7.88 9.29
C LEU A 36 3.09 7.35 9.73
N GLU A 37 3.58 6.26 9.14
CA GLU A 37 4.90 5.70 9.48
C GLU A 37 6.03 6.74 9.28
N LYS A 38 6.00 7.50 8.17
CA LYS A 38 6.98 8.57 7.91
C LYS A 38 6.88 9.72 8.91
N ALA A 39 5.67 10.20 9.19
CA ALA A 39 5.46 11.33 10.09
C ALA A 39 5.84 10.97 11.54
N ILE A 40 5.48 9.77 11.99
CA ILE A 40 5.85 9.25 13.31
C ILE A 40 7.37 9.08 13.40
N LYS A 41 8.02 8.45 12.41
CA LYS A 41 9.48 8.30 12.40
C LYS A 41 10.19 9.65 12.50
N PHE A 42 9.77 10.63 11.69
CA PHE A 42 10.32 11.99 11.75
C PHE A 42 10.16 12.64 13.13
N PHE A 43 9.00 12.45 13.78
CA PHE A 43 8.78 12.94 15.14
C PHE A 43 9.71 12.26 16.15
N LEU A 44 9.89 10.93 16.07
CA LEU A 44 10.80 10.20 16.97
C LEU A 44 12.26 10.59 16.78
N GLU A 45 12.66 10.96 15.56
CA GLU A 45 14.04 11.41 15.25
C GLU A 45 14.31 12.85 15.69
N THR A 46 13.32 13.75 15.58
CA THR A 46 13.54 15.21 15.68
C THR A 46 12.81 15.90 16.82
N GLY A 47 11.82 15.23 17.42
CA GLY A 47 10.86 15.83 18.36
C GLY A 47 9.87 16.80 17.72
N LYS A 48 9.91 16.99 16.39
CA LYS A 48 9.09 17.97 15.67
C LYS A 48 7.93 17.29 14.93
N VAL A 49 6.81 17.99 14.87
CA VAL A 49 5.66 17.58 14.07
C VAL A 49 5.70 18.34 12.75
N LYS A 50 5.75 17.61 11.63
CA LYS A 50 5.61 18.20 10.30
C LYS A 50 4.14 18.20 9.90
N THR A 51 3.63 19.33 9.43
CA THR A 51 2.36 19.38 8.71
C THR A 51 2.50 18.55 7.45
N ALA A 52 1.79 17.42 7.40
CA ALA A 52 1.67 16.65 6.18
C ALA A 52 0.87 17.49 5.18
N THR A 53 1.52 17.98 4.13
CA THR A 53 0.89 18.55 2.94
C THR A 53 0.26 17.43 2.11
N ALA A 54 -0.72 16.74 2.67
CA ALA A 54 -1.59 15.92 1.86
C ALA A 54 -2.56 16.87 1.16
N GLY A 55 -2.30 17.15 -0.12
CA GLY A 55 -3.34 17.68 -1.02
C GLY A 55 -4.51 16.73 -0.95
N SER A 56 -5.52 17.09 -0.15
CA SER A 56 -6.67 16.22 0.08
C SER A 56 -7.39 16.08 -1.25
N LEU A 57 -7.36 14.89 -1.83
CA LEU A 57 -8.30 14.56 -2.89
C LEU A 57 -9.71 14.75 -2.34
N SER A 58 -10.62 15.29 -3.15
CA SER A 58 -11.99 15.46 -2.72
C SER A 58 -12.60 14.11 -2.37
N THR A 59 -13.10 13.99 -1.15
CA THR A 59 -13.87 12.82 -0.69
C THR A 59 -15.34 13.17 -0.47
N THR A 60 -15.75 14.37 -0.87
CA THR A 60 -17.11 14.88 -0.68
C THR A 60 -17.88 14.85 -1.99
N GLY A 61 -19.12 14.37 -1.94
CA GLY A 61 -20.00 14.25 -3.10
C GLY A 61 -20.32 12.80 -3.47
N ALA A 62 -21.13 12.63 -4.51
CA ALA A 62 -21.47 11.32 -5.06
C ALA A 62 -20.22 10.61 -5.56
N LYS A 63 -20.13 9.30 -5.31
CA LYS A 63 -18.99 8.50 -5.79
C LYS A 63 -19.03 8.44 -7.30
N ASP A 64 -17.86 8.29 -7.92
CA ASP A 64 -17.78 8.15 -9.37
C ASP A 64 -18.56 6.93 -9.87
N VAL A 65 -18.63 5.86 -9.08
CA VAL A 65 -19.45 4.68 -9.39
C VAL A 65 -20.95 4.99 -9.45
N GLU A 66 -21.45 5.88 -8.60
CA GLU A 66 -22.86 6.29 -8.56
C GLU A 66 -23.25 7.18 -9.77
N ARG A 67 -22.25 7.73 -10.47
CA ARG A 67 -22.43 8.58 -11.66
C ARG A 67 -22.47 7.78 -12.97
N GLY A 68 -22.24 6.46 -12.90
CA GLY A 68 -22.10 5.58 -14.05
C GLY A 68 -20.69 5.63 -14.65
N LEU A 69 -19.92 4.56 -14.45
CA LEU A 69 -18.54 4.47 -14.93
C LEU A 69 -18.48 4.39 -16.46
N SER A 70 -17.72 5.31 -17.07
CA SER A 70 -17.41 5.32 -18.50
C SER A 70 -15.96 5.75 -18.72
N LEU A 71 -15.37 5.48 -19.89
CA LEU A 71 -13.97 5.83 -20.17
C LEU A 71 -13.73 7.35 -20.13
N ASP A 72 -14.74 8.14 -20.49
CA ASP A 72 -14.67 9.60 -20.52
C ASP A 72 -14.98 10.25 -19.17
N LEU A 73 -15.47 9.47 -18.19
CA LEU A 73 -15.81 9.98 -16.86
C LEU A 73 -14.57 10.59 -16.19
N PRO A 74 -14.59 11.88 -15.83
CA PRO A 74 -13.53 12.49 -15.05
C PRO A 74 -13.50 11.90 -13.63
N ILE A 75 -12.30 11.63 -13.14
CA ILE A 75 -12.08 11.12 -11.77
C ILE A 75 -12.30 12.26 -10.79
N VAL A 76 -13.26 12.10 -9.88
CA VAL A 76 -13.54 13.07 -8.82
C VAL A 76 -13.56 12.37 -7.47
N VAL A 77 -14.52 11.49 -7.23
CA VAL A 77 -14.69 10.74 -5.98
C VAL A 77 -14.52 9.25 -6.27
N TYR A 78 -13.30 8.86 -6.60
CA TYR A 78 -12.97 7.47 -6.92
C TYR A 78 -12.93 6.58 -5.68
N THR A 79 -13.51 5.39 -5.83
CA THR A 79 -13.57 4.35 -4.81
C THR A 79 -13.04 3.03 -5.34
N ASN A 80 -12.41 2.24 -4.46
CA ASN A 80 -11.87 0.93 -4.82
C ASN A 80 -12.90 -0.19 -4.56
N ASP A 81 -14.17 0.06 -4.89
CA ASP A 81 -15.28 -0.89 -4.71
C ASP A 81 -15.25 -2.01 -5.77
N LYS A 82 -16.18 -2.96 -5.64
CA LYS A 82 -16.27 -4.12 -6.54
C LYS A 82 -16.54 -3.70 -7.98
N GLU A 83 -17.39 -2.70 -8.18
CA GLU A 83 -17.85 -2.27 -9.50
C GLU A 83 -16.76 -1.51 -10.25
N THR A 84 -16.08 -0.57 -9.59
CA THR A 84 -14.90 0.12 -10.12
C THR A 84 -13.81 -0.87 -10.53
N LYS A 85 -13.55 -1.90 -9.70
CA LYS A 85 -12.60 -2.97 -10.05
C LYS A 85 -13.04 -3.75 -11.28
N ALA A 86 -14.31 -4.14 -11.33
CA ALA A 86 -14.86 -4.90 -12.46
C ALA A 86 -14.84 -4.08 -13.75
N PHE A 87 -15.14 -2.78 -13.68
CA PHE A 87 -15.04 -1.85 -14.80
C PHE A 87 -13.61 -1.82 -15.35
N LEU A 88 -12.61 -1.56 -14.49
CA LEU A 88 -11.21 -1.49 -14.91
C LEU A 88 -10.73 -2.81 -15.55
N GLU A 89 -11.13 -3.95 -14.97
CA GLU A 89 -10.77 -5.27 -15.51
C GLU A 89 -11.44 -5.52 -16.87
N ARG A 90 -12.74 -5.26 -17.00
CA ARG A 90 -13.48 -5.45 -18.25
C ARG A 90 -12.92 -4.58 -19.38
N GLU A 91 -12.72 -3.29 -19.14
CA GLU A 91 -12.20 -2.39 -20.16
C GLU A 91 -10.73 -2.73 -20.51
N ALA A 92 -9.93 -3.17 -19.54
CA ALA A 92 -8.58 -3.64 -19.81
C ALA A 92 -8.55 -4.91 -20.67
N GLN A 93 -9.50 -5.83 -20.51
CA GLN A 93 -9.61 -7.02 -21.37
C GLN A 93 -9.91 -6.67 -22.84
N LYS A 94 -10.64 -5.56 -23.10
CA LYS A 94 -10.88 -5.10 -24.47
C LYS A 94 -9.59 -4.64 -25.18
N ILE A 95 -8.67 -4.02 -24.42
CA ILE A 95 -7.37 -3.55 -24.94
C ILE A 95 -6.34 -4.69 -24.98
N ALA A 96 -6.40 -5.58 -23.99
CA ALA A 96 -5.44 -6.65 -23.79
C ALA A 96 -6.19 -7.95 -23.44
N PRO A 97 -6.76 -8.66 -24.43
CA PRO A 97 -7.43 -9.93 -24.18
C PRO A 97 -6.49 -10.92 -23.49
N GLY A 98 -6.96 -11.55 -22.43
CA GLY A 98 -6.19 -12.53 -21.64
C GLY A 98 -5.23 -11.89 -20.62
N LEU A 99 -5.26 -10.56 -20.42
CA LEU A 99 -4.42 -9.90 -19.43
C LEU A 99 -4.68 -10.44 -18.03
N LYS A 100 -3.65 -11.01 -17.40
CA LYS A 100 -3.72 -11.43 -15.99
C LYS A 100 -3.24 -10.31 -15.08
N ARG A 101 -4.01 -10.03 -14.03
CA ARG A 101 -3.63 -9.01 -13.04
C ARG A 101 -2.40 -9.46 -12.24
N LYS A 102 -1.34 -8.68 -12.31
CA LYS A 102 -0.15 -8.83 -11.47
C LYS A 102 -0.42 -8.41 -10.03
N SER A 103 0.21 -9.10 -9.07
CA SER A 103 0.14 -8.69 -7.66
C SER A 103 0.74 -7.29 -7.49
N GLY A 104 0.16 -6.45 -6.63
CA GLY A 104 0.63 -5.07 -6.43
C GLY A 104 0.17 -4.03 -7.45
N THR A 105 -0.39 -4.41 -8.61
CA THR A 105 -0.83 -3.45 -9.64
C THR A 105 -1.84 -2.44 -9.10
N ARG A 106 -2.86 -2.89 -8.35
CA ARG A 106 -3.90 -1.99 -7.81
C ARG A 106 -3.33 -0.93 -6.87
N TYR A 107 -2.36 -1.29 -6.04
CA TYR A 107 -1.68 -0.33 -5.17
C TYR A 107 -0.97 0.74 -6.01
N ARG A 108 -0.22 0.32 -7.02
CA ARG A 108 0.54 1.22 -7.89
C ARG A 108 -0.35 2.11 -8.73
N LEU A 109 -1.45 1.58 -9.27
CA LEU A 109 -2.45 2.36 -9.99
C LEU A 109 -3.03 3.46 -9.08
N ASN A 110 -3.40 3.11 -7.84
CA ASN A 110 -3.91 4.10 -6.89
C ASN A 110 -2.88 5.18 -6.57
N ARG A 111 -1.61 4.82 -6.36
CA ARG A 111 -0.52 5.77 -6.11
C ARG A 111 -0.26 6.68 -7.32
N TRP A 112 -0.24 6.10 -8.52
CA TRP A 112 -0.07 6.85 -9.75
C TRP A 112 -1.22 7.85 -9.93
N ARG A 113 -2.47 7.41 -9.79
CA ARG A 113 -3.67 8.26 -9.87
C ARG A 113 -3.55 9.46 -8.93
N GLU A 114 -3.23 9.21 -7.67
CA GLU A 114 -3.09 10.27 -6.66
C GLU A 114 -1.99 11.27 -7.03
N GLN A 115 -0.83 10.78 -7.49
CA GLN A 115 0.27 11.64 -7.91
C GLN A 115 -0.11 12.52 -9.12
N GLN A 116 -0.85 11.98 -10.08
CA GLN A 116 -1.32 12.77 -11.23
C GLN A 116 -2.31 13.85 -10.80
N LEU A 117 -3.28 13.50 -9.94
CA LEU A 117 -4.27 14.46 -9.45
C LEU A 117 -3.63 15.59 -8.62
N VAL A 118 -2.63 15.28 -7.79
CA VAL A 118 -1.86 16.30 -7.04
C VAL A 118 -1.09 17.24 -7.97
N LYS A 119 -0.66 16.76 -9.15
CA LYS A 119 -0.04 17.58 -10.19
C LYS A 119 -1.05 18.41 -11.00
N GLY A 120 -2.34 18.35 -10.68
CA GLY A 120 -3.39 19.05 -11.42
C GLY A 120 -3.77 18.39 -12.75
N VAL A 121 -3.31 17.15 -13.00
CA VAL A 121 -3.65 16.43 -14.23
C VAL A 121 -5.12 16.02 -14.18
N ARG A 122 -5.87 16.39 -15.22
CA ARG A 122 -7.26 15.97 -15.41
C ARG A 122 -7.29 14.52 -15.91
N LEU A 123 -7.53 13.58 -15.00
CA LEU A 123 -7.64 12.17 -15.33
C LEU A 123 -9.09 11.74 -15.59
N THR A 124 -9.23 10.77 -16.49
CA THR A 124 -10.48 10.03 -16.73
C THR A 124 -10.28 8.54 -16.42
N TYR A 125 -11.37 7.78 -16.36
CA TYR A 125 -11.31 6.33 -16.22
C TYR A 125 -10.61 5.63 -17.40
N GLY A 126 -10.68 6.18 -18.61
CA GLY A 126 -9.90 5.71 -19.77
C GLY A 126 -8.39 5.75 -19.51
N HIS A 127 -7.90 6.84 -18.91
CA HIS A 127 -6.50 6.94 -18.50
C HIS A 127 -6.13 5.89 -17.44
N LEU A 128 -7.03 5.60 -16.48
CA LEU A 128 -6.80 4.52 -15.50
C LEU A 128 -6.70 3.15 -16.17
N VAL A 129 -7.55 2.86 -17.16
CA VAL A 129 -7.53 1.58 -17.88
C VAL A 129 -6.21 1.41 -18.63
N VAL A 130 -5.75 2.44 -19.35
CA VAL A 130 -4.46 2.42 -20.07
C VAL A 130 -3.30 2.17 -19.10
N GLU A 131 -3.26 2.90 -17.98
CA GLU A 131 -2.20 2.71 -16.97
C GLU A 131 -2.29 1.32 -16.32
N TYR A 132 -3.49 0.81 -16.07
CA TYR A 132 -3.70 -0.52 -15.53
C TYR A 132 -3.17 -1.61 -16.49
N VAL A 133 -3.41 -1.48 -17.79
CA VAL A 133 -2.84 -2.39 -18.81
C VAL A 133 -1.31 -2.30 -18.81
N ARG A 134 -0.75 -1.08 -18.81
CA ARG A 134 0.70 -0.85 -18.79
C ARG A 134 1.37 -1.53 -17.59
N LEU A 135 0.81 -1.35 -16.39
CA LEU A 135 1.34 -1.93 -15.15
C LEU A 135 1.29 -3.47 -15.16
N ASN A 136 0.27 -4.07 -15.75
CA ASN A 136 0.14 -5.53 -15.81
C ASN A 136 0.97 -6.18 -16.92
N ARG A 137 1.29 -5.45 -18.00
CA ARG A 137 2.16 -5.93 -19.10
C ARG A 137 3.66 -5.88 -18.77
N SER A 138 4.06 -5.16 -17.73
CA SER A 138 5.46 -5.10 -17.33
C SER A 138 5.97 -6.46 -16.82
N ASN A 139 7.05 -6.94 -17.43
CA ASN A 139 7.73 -8.17 -17.01
C ASN A 139 8.58 -8.00 -15.75
N GLU A 140 8.97 -6.77 -15.40
CA GLU A 140 9.83 -6.50 -14.25
C GLU A 140 9.07 -6.69 -12.93
N PRO A 141 9.62 -7.42 -11.94
CA PRO A 141 8.98 -7.54 -10.64
C PRO A 141 8.81 -6.16 -10.02
N PHE A 142 7.68 -5.95 -9.36
CA PHE A 142 7.47 -4.72 -8.63
C PHE A 142 8.40 -4.66 -7.43
N ALA A 143 9.04 -3.50 -7.22
CA ALA A 143 9.76 -3.22 -5.99
C ALA A 143 8.88 -3.48 -4.77
N GLN A 144 9.48 -4.01 -3.70
CA GLN A 144 8.78 -4.22 -2.44
C GLN A 144 8.21 -2.90 -1.90
N ILE A 145 7.06 -3.00 -1.23
CA ILE A 145 6.40 -1.84 -0.62
C ILE A 145 6.87 -1.76 0.84
N PRO A 146 7.63 -0.74 1.27
CA PRO A 146 8.29 -0.77 2.59
C PRO A 146 7.35 -0.98 3.80
N HIS A 147 6.14 -0.40 3.76
CA HIS A 147 5.11 -0.57 4.79
C HIS A 147 4.26 -1.86 4.62
N GLY A 148 4.41 -2.54 3.48
CA GLY A 148 3.78 -3.81 3.14
C GLY A 148 4.53 -5.02 3.70
N ARG A 149 5.09 -4.90 4.91
CA ARG A 149 6.05 -5.85 5.50
C ARG A 149 5.55 -7.30 5.48
N TYR A 150 4.28 -7.54 5.80
CA TYR A 150 3.67 -8.87 5.73
C TYR A 150 3.75 -9.48 4.32
N ILE A 151 3.35 -8.72 3.29
CA ILE A 151 3.31 -9.22 1.90
C ILE A 151 4.73 -9.47 1.40
N ASN A 152 5.67 -8.56 1.70
CA ASN A 152 7.08 -8.73 1.36
C ASN A 152 7.64 -10.00 2.03
N PHE A 153 7.41 -10.16 3.33
CA PHE A 153 7.86 -11.32 4.09
C PHE A 153 7.30 -12.63 3.52
N VAL A 154 5.99 -12.71 3.27
CA VAL A 154 5.36 -13.93 2.72
C VAL A 154 5.91 -14.24 1.33
N SER A 155 6.11 -13.22 0.49
CA SER A 155 6.70 -13.39 -0.83
C SER A 155 8.13 -13.94 -0.76
N ASP A 156 8.97 -13.36 0.10
CA ASP A 156 10.36 -13.77 0.25
C ASP A 156 10.48 -15.16 0.89
N PHE A 157 9.62 -15.45 1.88
CA PHE A 157 9.55 -16.75 2.55
C PHE A 157 9.21 -17.87 1.56
N LEU A 158 8.15 -17.70 0.76
CA LEU A 158 7.75 -18.73 -0.21
C LEU A 158 8.74 -18.89 -1.36
N ALA A 159 9.52 -17.84 -1.69
CA ALA A 159 10.56 -17.92 -2.69
C ALA A 159 11.80 -18.69 -2.18
N ALA A 160 12.13 -18.55 -0.89
CA ALA A 160 13.31 -19.17 -0.28
C ALA A 160 13.04 -20.60 0.24
N GLU A 161 11.87 -20.84 0.82
CA GLU A 161 11.51 -22.11 1.47
C GLU A 161 10.77 -23.03 0.47
N ARG A 162 11.52 -23.81 -0.31
CA ARG A 162 10.93 -24.73 -1.31
C ARG A 162 9.98 -25.73 -0.66
N GLY A 163 8.77 -25.82 -1.18
CA GLY A 163 7.72 -26.72 -0.68
C GLY A 163 6.93 -26.17 0.52
N ALA A 164 7.27 -24.99 1.03
CA ALA A 164 6.52 -24.38 2.11
C ALA A 164 5.17 -23.86 1.63
N THR A 165 4.18 -23.96 2.51
CA THR A 165 2.82 -23.50 2.25
C THR A 165 2.61 -22.06 2.69
N ARG A 166 1.49 -21.46 2.27
CA ARG A 166 1.10 -20.14 2.76
C ARG A 166 0.82 -20.16 4.26
N GLU A 167 0.28 -21.27 4.79
CA GLU A 167 0.09 -21.48 6.22
C GLU A 167 1.41 -21.43 6.99
N ASP A 168 2.48 -22.01 6.44
CA ASP A 168 3.81 -21.97 7.06
C ASP A 168 4.36 -20.54 7.11
N ALA A 169 4.22 -19.80 6.01
CA ALA A 169 4.60 -18.39 5.95
C ALA A 169 3.83 -17.55 6.99
N MET A 170 2.53 -17.84 7.20
CA MET A 170 1.72 -17.16 8.21
C MET A 170 2.18 -17.50 9.63
N LYS A 171 2.49 -18.77 9.93
CA LYS A 171 3.04 -19.17 11.24
C LYS A 171 4.38 -18.49 11.53
N ALA A 172 5.28 -18.44 10.55
CA ALA A 172 6.56 -17.74 10.67
C ALA A 172 6.36 -16.24 10.90
N TRP A 173 5.43 -15.62 10.17
CA TRP A 173 5.07 -14.22 10.35
C TRP A 173 4.54 -13.91 11.75
N GLU A 174 3.64 -14.73 12.29
CA GLU A 174 3.10 -14.54 13.66
C GLU A 174 4.20 -14.56 14.73
N ARG A 175 5.23 -15.39 14.55
CA ARG A 175 6.41 -15.41 15.41
C ARG A 175 7.26 -14.15 15.21
N LEU A 176 7.57 -13.81 13.96
CA LEU A 176 8.38 -12.63 13.61
C LEU A 176 7.79 -11.33 14.16
N LYS A 177 6.47 -11.17 14.16
CA LYS A 177 5.77 -9.99 14.71
C LYS A 177 6.14 -9.70 16.17
N ARG A 178 6.46 -10.72 16.96
CA ARG A 178 6.75 -10.62 18.40
C ARG A 178 8.21 -10.31 18.71
N LEU A 179 9.11 -10.46 17.73
CA LEU A 179 10.54 -10.24 17.91
C LEU A 179 10.89 -8.75 17.75
N ASP A 180 11.85 -8.25 18.51
CA ASP A 180 12.39 -6.90 18.31
C ASP A 180 13.50 -6.90 17.23
N VAL A 181 13.11 -7.23 16.00
CA VAL A 181 13.97 -7.26 14.81
C VAL A 181 13.22 -6.70 13.59
N PRO A 182 13.92 -6.30 12.52
CA PRO A 182 13.27 -5.88 11.28
C PRO A 182 12.30 -6.95 10.76
N LYS A 183 11.13 -6.52 10.29
CA LYS A 183 10.04 -7.41 9.85
C LYS A 183 10.23 -7.86 8.40
N ASP A 184 11.38 -8.47 8.13
CA ASP A 184 11.77 -9.04 6.84
C ASP A 184 12.28 -10.49 6.97
N TYR A 185 12.32 -11.21 5.86
CA TYR A 185 12.69 -12.63 5.85
C TYR A 185 14.14 -12.86 6.26
N ARG A 186 15.06 -11.98 5.84
CA ARG A 186 16.48 -12.08 6.19
C ARG A 186 16.71 -12.01 7.70
N SER A 187 16.01 -11.11 8.38
CA SER A 187 16.10 -10.92 9.82
C SER A 187 15.42 -12.06 10.59
N TRP A 188 14.34 -12.62 10.04
CA TRP A 188 13.74 -13.85 10.54
C TRP A 188 14.71 -15.03 10.54
N VAL A 189 15.38 -15.29 9.41
CA VAL A 189 16.38 -16.38 9.33
C VAL A 189 17.48 -16.20 10.38
N LYS A 190 18.03 -14.98 10.49
CA LYS A 190 19.05 -14.66 11.51
C LYS A 190 18.55 -14.86 12.94
N SER A 191 17.29 -14.56 13.23
CA SER A 191 16.74 -14.75 14.57
C SER A 191 16.57 -16.22 14.91
N GLN A 192 16.27 -17.08 13.92
CA GLN A 192 16.18 -18.53 14.13
C GLN A 192 17.56 -19.14 14.45
N SER A 193 18.62 -18.66 13.80
CA SER A 193 19.99 -19.16 14.03
C SER A 193 20.55 -18.81 15.41
N LYS A 194 20.02 -17.78 16.08
CA LYS A 194 20.43 -17.38 17.44
C LYS A 194 19.66 -18.10 18.55
N SER A 195 18.61 -18.83 18.20
CA SER A 195 17.78 -19.63 19.13
C SER A 195 18.11 -21.12 19.09
N ARG A 196 19.14 -21.50 18.34
CA ARG A 196 19.77 -22.84 18.35
C ARG A 196 21.12 -22.73 19.05
#